data_AF-A0A938MEZ4-F1
#
_entry.id   AF-A0A938MEZ4-F1
#
_cell.length_a   1.000
_cell.length_b   1.000
_cell.length_c   1.000
_cell.angle_alpha   90.00
_cell.angle_beta   90.00
_cell.angle_gamma   90.00
#
_symmetry.space_group_name_H-M   'P 1'
#
loop_
_entity.id
_entity.type
_entity.pdbx_description
1 polymer ?
#
loop_
_entity_poly.entity_id
_entity_poly.type
_entity_poly.pdbx_seq_one_letter_code
_entity_poly.pdbx_strand_id
1 'polypeptide(L)' 'MAKKSFVLDTNVLLHNANALTSFADNEVVIPITVLE' A
#
# COMPACT_ATOMS: atom_id res chain seq x y z
N MET A 1 1.96 -18.72 -7.48
CA MET A 1 2.32 -17.41 -8.07
C MET A 1 3.37 -16.76 -7.18
N ALA A 2 4.29 -15.98 -7.73
CA ALA A 2 5.26 -15.24 -6.92
C ALA A 2 4.57 -14.04 -6.24
N LYS A 3 4.81 -13.87 -4.93
CA LYS A 3 4.34 -12.74 -4.14
C LYS A 3 4.99 -11.44 -4.65
N LYS A 4 4.22 -10.37 -4.78
CA LYS A 4 4.72 -9.04 -5.19
C LYS A 4 4.71 -8.08 -4.02
N SER A 5 5.56 -7.06 -4.11
CA SER A 5 5.58 -5.94 -3.16
C SER A 5 5.05 -4.69 -3.85
N PHE A 6 4.10 -4.00 -3.22
CA PHE A 6 3.47 -2.78 -3.69
C PHE A 6 3.84 -1.63 -2.77
N VAL A 7 4.41 -0.57 -3.33
CA VAL A 7 4.71 0.65 -2.57
C VAL A 7 3.53 1.61 -2.73
N LEU A 8 2.90 2.00 -1.62
CA LEU A 8 1.79 2.94 -1.65
C LEU A 8 2.27 4.34 -1.25
N ASP A 9 1.70 5.34 -1.92
CA ASP A 9 1.91 6.75 -1.60
C ASP A 9 0.70 7.33 -0.84
N THR A 10 0.83 8.59 -0.43
CA THR A 10 -0.25 9.31 0.26
C THR A 10 -1.47 9.49 -0.64
N ASN A 11 -1.29 9.68 -1.96
CA ASN A 11 -2.42 9.89 -2.88
C ASN A 11 -3.36 8.69 -2.92
N VAL A 12 -2.81 7.47 -2.93
CA VAL A 12 -3.59 6.23 -2.89
C VAL A 12 -4.40 6.15 -1.60
N LEU A 13 -3.80 6.46 -0.45
CA LEU A 13 -4.50 6.43 0.85
C LEU A 13 -5.56 7.54 0.97
N LEU A 14 -5.30 8.72 0.41
CA LEU A 14 -6.25 9.83 0.36
C LEU A 14 -7.48 9.53 -0.50
N HIS A 15 -7.31 8.76 -1.58
CA HIS A 15 -8.42 8.36 -2.45
C HIS A 15 -9.13 7.10 -1.95
N ASN A 16 -8.40 6.17 -1.34
CA ASN A 16 -8.95 4.92 -0.84
C ASN A 16 -8.18 4.39 0.39
N ALA A 17 -8.72 4.66 1.57
CA ALA A 17 -8.17 4.15 2.82
C ALA A 17 -8.15 2.61 2.92
N ASN A 18 -9.02 1.92 2.18
CA ASN A 18 -9.05 0.44 2.14
C ASN A 18 -7.92 -0.16 1.28
N ALA A 19 -7.10 0.66 0.60
CA ALA A 19 -5.99 0.18 -0.22
C ALA A 19 -5.02 -0.70 0.59
N LEU A 20 -4.81 -0.44 1.88
CA LEU A 20 -3.92 -1.22 2.75
C LEU A 20 -4.26 -2.72 2.81
N THR A 21 -5.54 -3.08 2.69
CA THR A 21 -6.03 -4.46 2.80
C THR A 21 -6.49 -5.04 1.45
N SER A 22 -6.34 -4.28 0.36
CA SER A 22 -6.85 -4.65 -0.97
C SER A 22 -5.93 -5.58 -1.77
N PHE A 23 -4.70 -5.80 -1.30
CA PHE A 23 -3.65 -6.51 -2.06
C PHE A 23 -3.54 -8.01 -1.75
N ALA A 24 -4.51 -8.59 -1.03
CA ALA A 24 -4.56 -10.00 -0.67
C ALA A 24 -3.23 -10.49 -0.06
N ASP A 25 -2.62 -11.54 -0.62
CA ASP A 25 -1.42 -12.17 -0.07
C ASP A 25 -0.12 -11.40 -0.40
N ASN A 26 -0.23 -10.29 -1.12
CA ASN A 26 0.91 -9.47 -1.51
C ASN A 26 1.41 -8.58 -0.36
N GLU A 27 2.68 -8.18 -0.47
CA GLU A 27 3.27 -7.28 0.50
C GLU A 27 2.94 -5.83 0.15
N VAL A 28 2.51 -5.07 1.14
CA VAL A 28 2.24 -3.63 1.02
C VAL A 28 3.31 -2.89 1.82
N VAL A 29 4.06 -2.03 1.15
CA VAL A 29 5.13 -1.21 1.72
C VAL A 29 4.66 0.23 1.78
N ILE A 30 4.69 0.82 2.97
CA ILE A 30 4.37 2.23 3.21
C ILE A 30 5.70 2.92 3.55
N PRO A 31 6.23 3.81 2.69
CA PRO A 31 7.37 4.64 3.04
C PRO A 31 7.05 5.48 4.28
N ILE A 32 8.04 5.69 5.16
CA ILE A 32 7.85 6.50 6.37
C ILE A 32 7.36 7.93 6.05
N THR A 33 7.77 8.47 4.90
CA THR A 33 7.36 9.80 4.39
C THR A 33 5.87 9.91 4.09
N VAL A 34 5.14 8.79 3.99
CA VAL A 34 3.68 8.79 3.81
C VAL A 34 2.96 9.05 5.15
N LEU A 35 3.65 8.87 6.28
CA LEU A 35 3.13 9.07 7.63
C LEU A 35 3.53 10.42 8.25
N GLU A 36 4.27 11.25 7.51
CA GLU A 36 4.59 12.65 7.86
C GLU A 36 3.38 13.57 7.60
#